data_AF-A0A925AB61-F1
#
_entry.id   AF-A0A925AB61-F1
#
_cell.length_a   1.000
_cell.length_b   1.000
_cell.length_c   1.000
_cell.angle_alpha   90.00
_cell.angle_beta   90.00
_cell.angle_gamma   90.00
#
_symmetry.space_group_name_H-M   'P 1'
#
loop_
_entity.id
_entity.type
_entity.pdbx_description
1 polymer ?
#
loop_
_entity_poly.entity_id
_entity_poly.type
_entity_poly.pdbx_seq_one_letter_code
_entity_poly.pdbx_strand_id
1 'polypeptide(L)'
;MADDPRAQAHNALKQAERAAKRGALAEAERWSKTAERCAAAVVKLATTPPDYDMDAEVENEDRLREEIMGRIRRLADAQRQHQEWEATCADYTRAVAEAVRTGGPMPPPAPPSPFGGETELATLERIAGGD
;
A
#
# COMPACT_ATOMS: atom_id res chain seq x y z
N MET A 1 -3.72 -30.31 17.65
CA MET A 1 -3.58 -31.04 16.37
C MET A 1 -3.64 -29.98 15.29
N ALA A 2 -2.59 -29.79 14.51
CA ALA A 2 -2.64 -28.88 13.37
C ALA A 2 -3.54 -29.53 12.31
N ASP A 3 -4.61 -28.84 11.90
CA ASP A 3 -5.51 -29.33 10.86
C ASP A 3 -4.73 -29.47 9.55
N ASP A 4 -4.76 -30.66 8.94
CA ASP A 4 -4.06 -30.97 7.70
C ASP A 4 -4.50 -30.01 6.56
N PRO A 5 -3.58 -29.20 5.99
CA PRO A 5 -3.93 -28.24 4.94
C PRO A 5 -4.48 -28.90 3.67
N ARG A 6 -4.19 -30.19 3.42
CA ARG A 6 -4.85 -30.96 2.34
C ARG A 6 -6.33 -31.19 2.63
N ALA A 7 -6.65 -31.56 3.87
CA ALA A 7 -8.03 -31.74 4.31
C ALA A 7 -8.80 -30.41 4.27
N GLN A 8 -8.15 -29.29 4.64
CA GLN A 8 -8.74 -27.95 4.53
C GLN A 8 -9.00 -27.54 3.08
N ALA A 9 -8.05 -27.75 2.16
CA ALA A 9 -8.21 -27.46 0.74
C ALA A 9 -9.41 -28.23 0.13
N HIS A 10 -9.51 -29.53 0.43
CA HIS A 10 -10.59 -30.37 -0.04
C HIS A 10 -11.96 -29.96 0.53
N ASN A 11 -12.01 -29.54 1.79
CA ASN A 11 -13.24 -29.01 2.39
C ASN A 11 -13.64 -27.67 1.79
N ALA A 12 -12.68 -26.78 1.50
CA ALA A 12 -12.94 -25.50 0.84
C ALA A 12 -13.50 -25.69 -0.59
N LEU A 13 -12.97 -26.63 -1.37
CA LEU A 13 -13.52 -26.97 -2.70
C LEU A 13 -14.97 -27.47 -2.61
N LYS A 14 -15.28 -28.32 -1.63
CA LYS A 14 -16.67 -28.79 -1.41
C LYS A 14 -17.63 -27.65 -1.09
N GLN A 15 -17.18 -26.63 -0.36
CA GLN A 15 -18.00 -25.45 -0.07
C GLN A 15 -18.15 -24.56 -1.31
N ALA A 16 -17.10 -24.39 -2.11
CA ALA A 16 -17.17 -23.68 -3.38
C ALA A 16 -18.19 -24.31 -4.34
N GLU A 17 -18.15 -25.64 -4.48
CA GLU A 17 -19.12 -26.38 -5.30
C GLU A 17 -20.56 -26.23 -4.81
N ARG A 18 -20.78 -26.25 -3.48
CA ARG A 18 -22.11 -26.05 -2.89
C ARG A 18 -22.61 -24.63 -3.06
N ALA A 19 -21.74 -23.63 -3.00
CA ALA A 19 -22.09 -22.24 -3.27
C ALA A 19 -22.42 -22.03 -4.75
N ALA A 20 -21.64 -22.61 -5.66
CA ALA A 20 -21.88 -22.55 -7.10
C ALA A 20 -23.21 -23.22 -7.48
N LYS A 21 -23.52 -24.39 -6.92
CA LYS A 21 -24.81 -25.09 -7.12
C LYS A 21 -26.02 -24.29 -6.63
N ARG A 22 -25.83 -23.39 -5.66
CA ARG A 22 -26.88 -22.49 -5.14
C ARG A 22 -26.93 -21.13 -5.87
N GLY A 23 -26.08 -20.91 -6.87
CA GLY A 23 -25.98 -19.63 -7.60
C GLY A 23 -25.26 -18.52 -6.83
N ALA A 24 -24.65 -18.82 -5.69
CA ALA A 24 -23.92 -17.84 -4.87
C ALA A 24 -22.49 -17.68 -5.38
N LEU A 25 -22.33 -17.00 -6.52
CA LEU A 25 -21.04 -16.90 -7.25
C LEU A 25 -19.92 -16.26 -6.41
N ALA A 26 -20.21 -15.18 -5.69
CA ALA A 26 -19.21 -14.51 -4.83
C ALA A 26 -18.73 -15.41 -3.68
N GLU A 27 -19.62 -16.25 -3.14
CA GLU A 27 -19.26 -17.21 -2.09
C GLU A 27 -18.44 -18.37 -2.66
N ALA A 28 -18.79 -18.85 -3.86
CA ALA A 28 -18.03 -19.86 -4.57
C ALA A 28 -16.60 -19.40 -4.87
N GLU A 29 -16.45 -18.17 -5.39
CA GLU A 29 -15.14 -17.57 -5.68
C GLU A 29 -14.28 -17.43 -4.42
N ARG A 30 -14.87 -16.98 -3.32
CA ARG A 30 -14.18 -16.89 -2.03
C ARG A 30 -13.66 -18.25 -1.57
N TRP A 31 -14.48 -19.29 -1.64
CA TRP A 31 -14.08 -20.65 -1.23
C TRP A 31 -13.05 -21.27 -2.17
N SER A 32 -13.13 -21.02 -3.49
CA SER A 32 -12.10 -21.45 -4.45
C SER A 32 -10.74 -20.82 -4.14
N LYS A 33 -10.71 -19.51 -3.86
CA LYS A 33 -9.47 -18.81 -3.47
C LYS A 33 -8.87 -19.34 -2.17
N THR A 34 -9.71 -19.75 -1.21
CA THR A 34 -9.26 -20.41 0.02
C THR A 34 -8.65 -21.78 -0.29
N ALA A 35 -9.27 -22.57 -1.17
CA ALA A 35 -8.72 -23.87 -1.58
C ALA A 35 -7.36 -23.73 -2.27
N GLU A 36 -7.19 -22.75 -3.15
CA GLU A 36 -5.92 -22.45 -3.82
C GLU A 36 -4.80 -22.10 -2.83
N ARG A 37 -5.10 -21.27 -1.83
CA ARG A 37 -4.14 -20.93 -0.76
C ARG A 37 -3.72 -22.14 0.05
N CYS A 38 -4.66 -23.01 0.42
CA CYS A 38 -4.35 -24.24 1.14
C CYS A 38 -3.53 -25.20 0.27
N ALA A 39 -3.83 -25.33 -1.03
CA ALA A 39 -3.06 -26.15 -1.95
C ALA A 39 -1.62 -25.63 -2.13
N ALA A 40 -1.45 -24.31 -2.25
CA ALA A 40 -0.13 -23.67 -2.32
C ALA A 40 0.67 -23.90 -1.03
N ALA A 41 0.03 -23.81 0.14
CA ALA A 41 0.67 -24.11 1.43
C ALA A 41 1.14 -25.56 1.52
N VAL A 42 0.35 -26.52 1.00
CA VAL A 42 0.75 -27.94 0.92
C VAL A 42 1.96 -28.14 0.02
N VAL A 43 2.00 -27.48 -1.14
CA VAL A 43 3.15 -27.55 -2.06
C VAL A 43 4.40 -26.97 -1.39
N LYS A 44 4.26 -25.79 -0.75
CA LYS A 44 5.36 -25.16 0.00
C LYS A 44 5.88 -26.13 1.07
N LEU A 45 5.03 -26.62 1.97
CA LEU A 45 5.36 -27.60 2.99
C LEU A 45 6.06 -28.86 2.45
N ALA A 46 5.63 -29.37 1.29
CA ALA A 46 6.23 -30.55 0.68
C ALA A 46 7.64 -30.29 0.10
N THR A 47 7.95 -29.05 -0.23
CA THR A 47 9.25 -28.62 -0.79
C THR A 47 10.15 -27.94 0.24
N THR A 48 9.62 -27.63 1.42
CA THR A 48 10.34 -26.98 2.50
C THR A 48 11.33 -27.96 3.15
N PRO A 49 12.63 -27.61 3.25
CA PRO A 49 13.61 -28.42 3.99
C PRO A 49 13.19 -28.62 5.45
N PRO A 50 13.50 -29.78 6.07
CA PRO A 50 13.10 -30.09 7.45
C PRO A 50 13.65 -29.10 8.49
N ASP A 51 14.70 -28.36 8.16
CA ASP A 51 15.40 -27.42 9.05
C ASP A 51 14.94 -25.96 8.82
N TYR A 52 13.92 -25.77 7.99
CA TYR A 52 13.44 -24.45 7.58
C TYR A 52 12.44 -23.89 8.60
N ASP A 53 12.80 -22.75 9.18
CA ASP A 53 11.95 -22.02 10.12
C ASP A 53 10.91 -21.19 9.36
N MET A 54 9.73 -21.77 9.14
CA MET A 54 8.60 -21.08 8.51
C MET A 54 8.10 -19.89 9.32
N ASP A 55 8.18 -19.96 10.65
CA ASP A 55 7.68 -18.89 11.51
C ASP A 55 8.58 -17.65 11.37
N ALA A 56 9.90 -17.84 11.29
CA ALA A 56 10.86 -16.78 11.00
C ALA A 56 10.68 -16.17 9.58
N GLU A 57 10.33 -16.97 8.58
CA GLU A 57 10.04 -16.47 7.23
C GLU A 57 8.78 -15.59 7.21
N VAL A 58 7.70 -16.04 7.88
CA VAL A 58 6.44 -15.29 7.99
C VAL A 58 6.67 -13.97 8.73
N GLU A 59 7.40 -13.99 9.85
CA GLU A 59 7.76 -12.77 10.57
C GLU A 59 8.57 -11.81 9.69
N ASN A 60 9.50 -12.32 8.89
CA ASN A 60 10.27 -11.50 7.95
C ASN A 60 9.39 -10.92 6.82
N GLU A 61 8.44 -11.69 6.28
CA GLU A 61 7.49 -11.20 5.27
C GLU A 61 6.59 -10.10 5.84
N ASP A 62 6.08 -10.27 7.06
CA ASP A 62 5.22 -9.28 7.70
C ASP A 62 5.99 -8.00 8.03
N ARG A 63 7.24 -8.10 8.49
CA ARG A 63 8.11 -6.91 8.67
C ARG A 63 8.37 -6.18 7.35
N LEU A 64 8.65 -6.91 6.28
CA LEU A 64 8.84 -6.31 4.96
C LEU A 64 7.55 -5.64 4.45
N ARG A 65 6.40 -6.26 4.68
CA ARG A 65 5.10 -5.69 4.34
C ARG A 65 4.83 -4.40 5.12
N GLU A 66 5.09 -4.38 6.43
CA GLU A 66 4.95 -3.18 7.25
C GLU A 66 5.88 -2.06 6.79
N GLU A 67 7.12 -2.39 6.46
CA GLU A 67 8.08 -1.43 5.94
C GLU A 67 7.63 -0.82 4.60
N ILE A 68 7.22 -1.65 3.64
CA ILE A 68 6.70 -1.21 2.34
C ILE A 68 5.47 -0.32 2.54
N MET A 69 4.53 -0.73 3.40
CA MET A 69 3.33 0.07 3.71
C MET A 69 3.70 1.39 4.38
N GLY A 70 4.71 1.40 5.24
CA GLY A 70 5.27 2.62 5.83
C GLY A 70 5.84 3.57 4.77
N ARG A 71 6.62 3.05 3.82
CA ARG A 71 7.17 3.83 2.69
C ARG A 71 6.05 4.40 1.81
N ILE A 72 5.04 3.61 1.46
CA ILE A 72 3.88 4.06 0.67
C ILE A 72 3.14 5.20 1.37
N ARG A 73 2.91 5.09 2.68
CA ARG A 73 2.25 6.17 3.46
C ARG A 73 3.08 7.45 3.45
N ARG A 74 4.39 7.35 3.69
CA ARG A 74 5.30 8.50 3.63
C ARG A 74 5.30 9.18 2.25
N LEU A 75 5.29 8.39 1.17
CA LEU A 75 5.19 8.92 -0.20
C LEU A 75 3.86 9.64 -0.44
N ALA A 76 2.74 9.05 -0.01
CA ALA A 76 1.43 9.65 -0.15
C ALA A 76 1.31 10.97 0.64
N ASP A 77 1.85 11.03 1.85
CA ASP A 77 1.90 12.25 2.65
C ASP A 77 2.78 13.32 2.01
N ALA A 78 3.96 12.95 1.48
CA ALA A 78 4.83 13.88 0.76
C ALA A 78 4.15 14.45 -0.49
N GLN A 79 3.47 13.61 -1.28
CA GLN A 79 2.72 14.07 -2.45
C GLN A 79 1.61 15.05 -2.06
N ARG A 80 0.89 14.76 -0.97
CA ARG A 80 -0.17 15.65 -0.46
C ARG A 80 0.41 17.01 -0.06
N GLN A 81 1.52 17.02 0.68
CA GLN A 81 2.20 18.26 1.07
C GLN A 81 2.68 19.07 -0.15
N HIS A 82 3.16 18.40 -1.20
CA HIS A 82 3.52 19.06 -2.46
C HIS A 82 2.32 19.77 -3.08
N GLN A 83 1.20 19.07 -3.24
CA GLN A 83 -0.02 19.61 -3.83
C GLN A 83 -0.58 20.79 -3.04
N GLU A 84 -0.57 20.70 -1.71
CA GLU A 84 -0.99 21.79 -0.82
C GLU A 84 -0.08 23.03 -0.97
N TRP A 85 1.22 22.82 -1.09
CA TRP A 85 2.18 23.90 -1.31
C TRP A 85 2.00 24.55 -2.68
N GLU A 86 1.83 23.78 -3.75
CA GLU A 86 1.55 24.30 -5.10
C GLU A 86 0.29 25.14 -5.15
N ALA A 87 -0.79 24.69 -4.51
CA ALA A 87 -2.03 25.46 -4.38
C ALA A 87 -1.78 26.79 -3.67
N THR A 88 -1.01 26.78 -2.59
CA THR A 88 -0.63 27.99 -1.84
C THR A 88 0.19 28.96 -2.71
N CYS A 89 1.13 28.46 -3.50
CA CYS A 89 1.91 29.27 -4.44
C CYS A 89 1.04 29.88 -5.55
N ALA A 90 0.05 29.14 -6.05
CA ALA A 90 -0.90 29.64 -7.04
C ALA A 90 -1.78 30.77 -6.47
N ASP A 91 -2.26 30.62 -5.25
CA ASP A 91 -3.05 31.64 -4.55
C ASP A 91 -2.22 32.90 -4.24
N TYR A 92 -0.98 32.72 -3.78
CA TYR A 92 -0.03 33.83 -3.62
C TYR A 92 0.17 34.60 -4.93
N THR A 93 0.41 33.89 -6.03
CA THR A 93 0.60 34.51 -7.36
C THR A 93 -0.62 35.35 -7.77
N ARG A 94 -1.83 34.84 -7.51
CA ARG A 94 -3.08 35.56 -7.78
C ARG A 94 -3.20 36.82 -6.91
N ALA A 95 -2.90 36.72 -5.63
CA ALA A 95 -2.94 37.84 -4.69
C ALA A 95 -1.91 38.94 -5.05
N VAL A 96 -0.70 38.56 -5.46
CA VAL A 96 0.30 39.51 -5.97
C VAL A 96 -0.19 40.23 -7.22
N ALA A 97 -0.73 39.50 -8.19
CA ALA A 97 -1.25 40.10 -9.42
C ALA A 97 -2.40 41.08 -9.15
N GLU A 98 -3.26 40.75 -8.18
CA GLU A 98 -4.34 41.63 -7.75
C GLU A 98 -3.82 42.89 -7.03
N ALA A 99 -2.86 42.75 -6.10
CA ALA A 99 -2.25 43.87 -5.41
C ALA A 99 -1.56 44.84 -6.40
N VAL A 100 -0.83 44.31 -7.38
CA VAL A 100 -0.19 45.10 -8.44
C VAL A 100 -1.23 45.85 -9.28
N ARG A 101 -2.34 45.19 -9.66
CA ARG A 101 -3.41 45.78 -10.48
C ARG A 101 -4.19 46.88 -9.74
N THR A 102 -4.42 46.70 -8.45
CA THR A 102 -5.29 47.57 -7.63
C THR A 102 -4.52 48.63 -6.84
N GLY A 103 -3.19 48.54 -6.78
CA GLY A 103 -2.36 49.35 -5.89
C GLY A 103 -2.51 48.97 -4.41
N GLY A 104 -3.05 47.79 -4.12
CA GLY A 104 -3.26 47.28 -2.77
C GLY A 104 -1.95 46.84 -2.08
N PRO A 105 -2.02 46.50 -0.78
CA PRO A 105 -0.87 46.00 -0.05
C PRO A 105 -0.40 44.66 -0.62
N MET A 106 0.92 44.48 -0.73
CA MET A 106 1.52 43.24 -1.20
C MET A 106 1.29 42.10 -0.18
N PRO A 107 0.86 40.90 -0.60
CA PRO A 107 0.74 39.76 0.30
C PRO A 107 2.11 39.34 0.88
N PRO A 108 2.12 38.66 2.05
CA PRO A 108 3.34 38.09 2.61
C PRO A 108 3.96 37.08 1.63
N PRO A 109 5.29 36.89 1.65
CA PRO A 109 5.97 35.97 0.75
C PRO A 109 5.43 34.55 0.91
N ALA A 110 5.34 33.83 -0.22
CA ALA A 110 4.93 32.43 -0.22
C ALA A 110 5.79 31.59 0.74
N PRO A 111 5.21 30.60 1.42
CA PRO A 111 5.97 29.71 2.29
C PRO A 111 7.03 28.96 1.48
N PRO A 112 8.21 28.67 2.08
CA PRO A 112 9.23 27.88 1.43
C PRO A 112 8.70 26.48 1.08
N SER A 113 9.26 25.88 0.04
CA SER A 113 8.92 24.50 -0.34
C SER A 113 9.14 23.55 0.85
N PRO A 114 8.22 22.62 1.11
CA PRO A 114 8.40 21.62 2.17
C PRO A 114 9.58 20.67 1.88
N PHE A 115 10.15 20.72 0.67
CA PHE A 115 11.28 19.90 0.22
C PHE A 115 12.65 20.58 0.37
N GLY A 116 12.74 21.71 1.09
CA GLY A 116 14.03 22.29 1.51
C GLY A 116 14.93 22.78 0.37
N GLY A 117 14.38 22.98 -0.83
CA GLY A 117 15.15 23.37 -2.03
C GLY A 117 15.63 22.20 -2.90
N GLU A 118 15.39 20.96 -2.48
CA GLU A 118 15.53 19.79 -3.34
C GLU A 118 14.36 19.72 -4.35
N THR A 119 14.59 19.03 -5.47
CA THR A 119 13.50 18.72 -6.40
C THR A 119 12.53 17.73 -5.76
N GLU A 120 11.25 17.82 -6.12
CA GLU A 120 10.22 16.85 -5.71
C GLU A 120 10.69 15.42 -5.93
N LEU A 121 11.26 15.15 -7.11
CA LEU A 121 11.78 13.84 -7.49
C LEU A 121 12.84 13.32 -6.51
N ALA A 122 13.81 14.15 -6.12
CA ALA A 122 14.86 13.75 -5.19
C ALA A 122 14.32 13.41 -3.79
N THR A 123 13.29 14.14 -3.32
CA THR A 123 12.66 13.80 -2.03
C THR A 123 11.84 12.52 -2.11
N LEU A 124 11.09 12.32 -3.20
CA LEU A 124 10.32 11.11 -3.41
C LEU A 124 11.23 9.88 -3.55
N GLU A 125 12.36 10.00 -4.25
CA GLU A 125 13.37 8.94 -4.38
C GLU A 125 13.97 8.55 -3.03
N ARG A 126 14.28 9.53 -2.18
CA ARG A 126 14.80 9.29 -0.81
C ARG A 126 13.79 8.52 0.05
N ILE A 127 12.52 8.94 0.05
CA ILE A 127 11.45 8.25 0.78
C ILE A 127 11.21 6.84 0.24
N ALA A 128 11.27 6.65 -1.08
CA ALA A 128 11.17 5.34 -1.71
C ALA A 128 12.36 4.43 -1.35
N GLY A 129 13.56 5.00 -1.25
CA GLY A 129 14.80 4.35 -0.82
C GLY A 129 14.77 3.91 0.65
N GLY A 130 14.05 4.65 1.50
CA GLY A 130 13.80 4.31 2.90
C GLY A 130 14.30 5.34 3.92
N ASP A 131 15.00 6.36 3.46
CA ASP A 131 15.60 7.44 4.25
C ASP A 131 14.57 8.48 4.76
#